data_AF-A0A0R3TYU1-F1
#
_entry.id   AF-A0A0R3TYU1-F1
#
_cell.length_a   1.000
_cell.length_b   1.000
_cell.length_c   1.000
_cell.angle_alpha   90.00
_cell.angle_beta   90.00
_cell.angle_gamma   90.00
#
_symmetry.space_group_name_H-M   'P 1'
#
loop_
_entity.id
_entity.type
_entity.pdbx_description
1 polymer ?
#
loop_
_entity_poly.entity_id
_entity_poly.type
_entity_poly.pdbx_seq_one_letter_code
_entity_poly.pdbx_strand_id
1 'polypeptide(L)'
;MDRPMSFHTMKTLIRREFKTSKFNELKARTNEKQWTVALSNIPDWSRIEAVAVFRLRTGHDCLAKHLHRLGVYTQPTCPLCNLQEEMEKTQP
;
A
#
# COMPACT_ATOMS: atom_id res chain seq x y z
N MET A 1 -30.80 -30.49 19.09
CA MET A 1 -29.40 -30.59 18.61
C MET A 1 -29.29 -29.71 17.39
N ASP A 2 -28.37 -28.75 17.39
CA ASP A 2 -28.19 -27.86 16.24
C ASP A 2 -27.71 -28.63 15.02
N ARG A 3 -28.31 -28.32 13.86
CA ARG A 3 -27.95 -28.94 12.59
C ARG A 3 -26.48 -28.60 12.27
N PRO A 4 -25.62 -29.60 11.98
CA PRO A 4 -24.24 -29.33 11.63
C PRO A 4 -24.16 -28.48 10.36
N MET A 5 -23.27 -27.47 10.39
CA MET A 5 -23.04 -26.59 9.25
C MET A 5 -22.54 -27.38 8.03
N SER A 6 -22.90 -26.91 6.83
CA SER A 6 -22.36 -27.48 5.60
C SER A 6 -20.85 -27.22 5.50
N PHE A 7 -20.13 -28.09 4.78
CA PHE A 7 -18.72 -27.89 4.46
C PHE A 7 -18.47 -26.54 3.77
N HIS A 8 -19.38 -26.11 2.88
CA HIS A 8 -19.26 -24.83 2.18
C HIS A 8 -19.30 -23.64 3.16
N THR A 9 -20.22 -23.67 4.12
CA THR A 9 -20.32 -22.67 5.18
C THR A 9 -19.04 -22.63 6.01
N MET A 10 -18.56 -23.81 6.45
CA MET A 10 -17.35 -23.91 7.25
C MET A 10 -16.10 -23.38 6.52
N LYS A 11 -15.93 -23.74 5.24
CA LYS A 11 -14.85 -23.23 4.38
C LYS A 11 -14.89 -21.71 4.25
N THR A 12 -16.08 -21.13 4.12
CA THR A 12 -16.27 -19.67 4.00
C THR A 12 -15.92 -18.96 5.29
N LEU A 13 -16.34 -19.49 6.44
CA LEU A 13 -15.99 -18.96 7.76
C LEU A 13 -14.47 -18.98 7.98
N ILE A 14 -13.82 -20.12 7.71
CA ILE A 14 -12.36 -20.24 7.82
C ILE A 14 -11.67 -19.19 6.94
N ARG A 15 -12.04 -19.08 5.66
CA ARG A 15 -11.46 -18.08 4.75
C ARG A 15 -11.64 -16.65 5.25
N ARG A 16 -12.82 -16.33 5.80
CA ARG A 16 -13.13 -15.01 6.36
C ARG A 16 -12.24 -14.73 7.57
N GLU A 17 -12.14 -15.65 8.52
CA GLU A 17 -11.31 -15.49 9.72
C GLU A 17 -9.84 -15.30 9.38
N PHE A 18 -9.29 -16.12 8.48
CA PHE A 18 -7.92 -15.94 8.00
C PHE A 18 -7.70 -14.58 7.34
N LYS A 19 -8.63 -14.13 6.50
CA LYS A 19 -8.53 -12.82 5.83
C LYS A 19 -8.58 -11.69 6.84
N THR A 20 -9.51 -11.73 7.79
CA THR A 20 -9.66 -10.72 8.85
C THR A 20 -8.43 -10.70 9.75
N SER A 21 -7.95 -11.85 10.20
CA SER A 21 -6.76 -11.98 11.04
C SER A 21 -5.53 -11.39 10.35
N LYS A 22 -5.29 -11.75 9.07
CA LYS A 22 -4.18 -11.19 8.29
C LYS A 22 -4.32 -9.70 8.03
N PHE A 23 -5.53 -9.22 7.75
CA PHE A 23 -5.78 -7.79 7.61
C PHE A 23 -5.46 -7.02 8.89
N ASN A 24 -5.89 -7.52 10.05
CA ASN A 24 -5.63 -6.90 11.34
C ASN A 24 -4.13 -6.93 11.69
N GLU A 25 -3.43 -8.03 11.42
CA GLU A 25 -1.98 -8.15 11.59
C GLU A 25 -1.23 -7.10 10.75
N LEU A 26 -1.58 -6.97 9.47
CA LEU A 26 -1.00 -5.97 8.59
C LEU A 26 -1.30 -4.56 9.08
N LYS A 27 -2.55 -4.27 9.43
CA LYS A 27 -2.97 -2.97 9.96
C LYS A 27 -2.20 -2.57 11.21
N ALA A 28 -1.96 -3.53 12.12
CA ALA A 28 -1.16 -3.30 13.33
C ALA A 28 0.31 -3.00 12.98
N ARG A 29 0.91 -3.75 12.07
CA ARG A 29 2.31 -3.53 11.63
C ARG A 29 2.52 -2.20 10.90
N THR A 30 1.47 -1.65 10.31
CA THR A 30 1.54 -0.43 9.50
C THR A 30 0.98 0.80 10.20
N ASN A 31 0.53 0.70 11.46
CA ASN A 31 -0.10 1.80 12.20
C ASN A 31 0.80 3.05 12.35
N GLU A 32 2.12 2.85 12.45
CA GLU A 32 3.12 3.90 12.64
C GLU A 32 3.65 4.48 11.31
N LYS A 33 3.20 3.95 10.17
CA LYS A 33 3.70 4.40 8.88
C LYS A 33 3.02 5.70 8.45
N GLN A 34 3.82 6.68 8.04
CA GLN A 34 3.32 7.98 7.57
C GLN A 34 2.43 7.87 6.31
N TRP A 35 2.62 6.83 5.49
CA TRP A 35 1.84 6.63 4.27
C TRP A 35 0.39 6.19 4.48
N THR A 36 -0.01 5.83 5.71
CA THR A 36 -1.37 5.35 6.01
C THR A 36 -2.43 6.43 5.76
N VAL A 37 -2.09 7.71 5.99
CA VAL A 37 -2.96 8.87 5.70
C VAL A 37 -3.16 9.04 4.19
N ALA A 38 -2.16 8.73 3.38
CA ALA A 38 -2.27 8.83 1.93
C ALA A 38 -3.14 7.71 1.32
N LEU A 39 -3.28 6.58 2.02
CA LEU A 39 -4.07 5.42 1.58
C LEU A 39 -5.56 5.51 1.87
N SER A 40 -6.00 6.25 2.89
CA SER A 40 -7.41 6.30 3.30
C SER A 40 -8.36 6.81 2.22
N ASN A 41 -7.82 7.52 1.21
CA ASN A 41 -8.55 8.09 0.09
C ASN A 41 -8.30 7.36 -1.23
N ILE A 42 -7.65 6.18 -1.23
CA ILE A 42 -7.45 5.38 -2.46
C ILE A 42 -8.67 4.47 -2.63
N PRO A 43 -9.44 4.59 -3.73
CA PRO A 43 -10.58 3.71 -3.99
C PRO A 43 -10.14 2.25 -4.13
N ASP A 44 -11.07 1.31 -3.98
CA ASP A 44 -10.83 -0.13 -4.21
C ASP A 44 -10.73 -0.45 -5.71
N TRP A 45 -9.72 0.15 -6.35
CA TRP A 45 -9.41 0.02 -7.77
C TRP A 45 -8.53 -1.19 -8.04
N SER A 46 -8.27 -1.46 -9.32
CA SER A 46 -7.27 -2.46 -9.68
C SER A 46 -5.93 -2.12 -9.03
N ARG A 47 -5.13 -3.15 -8.74
CA ARG A 47 -3.79 -2.98 -8.14
C ARG A 47 -2.93 -1.98 -8.92
N ILE A 48 -3.05 -1.96 -10.25
CA ILE A 48 -2.28 -1.08 -11.13
C ILE A 48 -2.63 0.39 -10.86
N GLU A 49 -3.93 0.70 -10.84
CA GLU A 49 -4.42 2.06 -10.62
C GLU A 49 -4.14 2.52 -9.19
N ALA A 50 -4.38 1.66 -8.19
CA ALA A 50 -4.09 1.95 -6.79
C ALA A 50 -2.60 2.28 -6.58
N VAL A 51 -1.69 1.52 -7.21
CA VAL A 51 -0.25 1.78 -7.16
C VAL A 51 0.10 3.10 -7.86
N ALA A 52 -0.48 3.40 -9.01
CA ALA A 52 -0.24 4.66 -9.71
C ALA A 52 -0.66 5.87 -8.87
N VAL A 53 -1.89 5.86 -8.33
CA VAL A 53 -2.40 6.92 -7.45
C VAL A 53 -1.56 7.06 -6.19
N PHE A 54 -1.16 5.95 -5.58
CA PHE A 54 -0.29 5.97 -4.40
C PHE A 54 1.03 6.70 -4.69
N ARG A 55 1.73 6.34 -5.78
CA ARG A 55 3.00 6.96 -6.16
C ARG A 55 2.84 8.46 -6.41
N LEU A 56 1.80 8.84 -7.16
CA LEU A 56 1.51 10.25 -7.46
C LEU A 56 1.20 11.07 -6.19
N ARG A 57 0.42 10.52 -5.26
CA ARG A 57 0.04 11.24 -4.03
C ARG A 57 1.15 11.34 -3.01
N THR A 58 1.99 10.32 -2.93
CA THR A 58 3.03 10.24 -1.89
C THR A 58 4.40 10.71 -2.37
N GLY A 59 4.57 10.96 -3.67
CA GLY A 59 5.88 11.23 -4.27
C GLY A 59 6.84 10.05 -4.16
N HIS A 60 6.35 8.84 -3.81
CA HIS A 60 7.14 7.62 -3.77
C HIS A 60 7.34 7.07 -5.19
N ASP A 61 8.03 7.87 -6.00
CA ASP A 61 8.36 7.56 -7.38
C ASP A 61 9.88 7.47 -7.56
N CYS A 62 10.32 6.37 -8.15
CA CYS A 62 11.70 6.14 -8.59
C CYS A 62 12.19 7.12 -9.67
N LEU A 63 11.28 7.91 -10.25
CA LEU A 63 11.59 9.00 -11.18
C LEU A 63 11.71 10.36 -10.48
N ALA A 64 11.52 10.46 -9.16
CA ALA A 64 11.51 11.75 -8.46
C ALA A 64 12.77 12.58 -8.74
N LYS A 65 13.95 11.96 -8.80
CA LYS A 65 15.20 12.62 -9.20
C LYS A 65 15.14 13.24 -10.59
N HIS A 66 14.61 12.52 -11.56
CA HIS A 66 14.48 12.99 -12.95
C HIS A 66 13.44 14.10 -13.06
N LEU A 67 12.29 13.94 -12.40
CA LEU A 67 11.22 14.93 -12.37
C LEU A 67 11.65 16.22 -11.66
N HIS A 68 12.49 16.12 -10.63
CA HIS A 68 13.08 17.28 -9.96
C HIS A 68 14.02 18.05 -10.90
N ARG A 69 14.88 17.36 -11.65
CA ARG A 69 15.75 18.00 -12.67
C ARG A 69 14.96 18.75 -13.74
N LEU A 70 13.75 18.29 -14.06
CA LEU A 70 12.83 18.95 -14.99
C LEU A 70 11.99 20.08 -14.34
N GLY A 71 12.15 20.31 -13.03
CA GLY A 71 11.40 21.33 -12.29
C GLY A 71 9.95 20.94 -11.95
N VAL A 72 9.54 19.69 -12.18
CA VAL A 72 8.18 19.20 -11.88
C VAL A 72 8.04 18.89 -10.37
N TYR A 73 9.05 18.29 -9.77
CA TYR A 73 9.09 18.00 -8.33
C TYR A 73 9.96 19.01 -7.60
N THR A 74 9.56 19.38 -6.39
CA THR A 74 10.32 20.30 -5.54
C THR A 74 11.54 19.65 -4.90
N GLN A 75 11.54 18.32 -4.71
CA GLN A 75 12.64 17.57 -4.11
C GLN A 75 12.87 16.23 -4.85
N PRO A 76 14.12 15.75 -4.93
CA PRO A 76 14.46 14.45 -5.56
C PRO A 76 14.32 13.25 -4.60
N THR A 77 14.09 13.49 -3.32
CA THR A 77 14.00 12.49 -2.25
C THR A 77 12.55 12.07 -1.98
N CYS A 78 12.36 10.85 -1.49
CA CYS A 78 11.03 10.39 -1.11
C CYS A 78 10.72 10.72 0.36
N PRO A 79 9.62 11.44 0.67
CA PRO A 79 9.23 11.76 2.05
C PRO A 79 8.83 10.53 2.87
N LEU A 80 8.56 9.39 2.22
CA LEU A 80 8.18 8.15 2.90
C LEU A 80 9.35 7.21 3.21
N CYS A 81 10.41 7.23 2.40
CA CYS A 81 11.50 6.27 2.53
C CYS A 81 12.35 6.52 3.78
N ASN A 82 12.29 7.72 4.38
CA ASN A 82 13.07 8.13 5.55
C ASN A 82 14.59 7.86 5.45
N LEU A 83 15.07 7.60 4.23
CA LEU A 83 16.46 7.32 3.92
C LEU A 83 17.22 8.58 3.51
N GLN A 84 16.53 9.70 3.23
CA GLN A 84 17.08 10.93 2.65
C GLN A 84 17.89 10.72 1.35
N GLU A 85 17.78 9.53 0.75
CA GLU A 85 18.41 9.19 -0.52
C GLU A 85 17.55 9.67 -1.70
N GLU A 86 18.22 10.07 -2.78
CA GLU A 86 17.56 10.38 -4.04
C GLU A 86 16.92 9.11 -4.62
N MET A 87 15.68 9.23 -5.08
CA MET A 87 15.00 8.11 -5.72
C MET A 87 15.48 8.01 -7.17
N GLU A 88 16.38 7.08 -7.43
CA GLU A 88 16.86 6.73 -8.76
C GLU A 88 16.64 5.24 -9.01
N LYS A 89 16.12 4.88 -10.19
CA LYS A 89 16.22 3.51 -10.64
C LYS A 89 17.69 3.23 -10.93
N THR A 90 18.38 2.53 -10.02
CA THR A 90 19.59 1.80 -10.40
C THR A 90 19.17 0.83 -11.50
N GLN A 91 19.73 1.02 -12.70
CA GLN A 91 19.54 0.06 -13.79
C GLN A 91 20.05 -1.31 -13.31
N PRO A 92 19.32 -2.41 -13.61
CA PRO A 92 19.82 -3.76 -13.34
C PRO A 92 21.08 -4.07 -14.15
#